data_AF-A0A1V6QL94-F1
#
_entry.id   AF-A0A1V6QL94-F1
#
_cell.length_a   1.000
_cell.length_b   1.000
_cell.length_c   1.000
_cell.angle_alpha   90.00
_cell.angle_beta   90.00
_cell.angle_gamma   90.00
#
_symmetry.space_group_name_H-M   'P 1'
#
loop_
_entity.id
_entity.type
_entity.pdbx_description
1 polymer ?
#
loop_
_entity_poly.entity_id
_entity_poly.type
_entity_poly.pdbx_seq_one_letter_code
_entity_poly.pdbx_strand_id
1 'polypeptide(L)'
;MFEDINRSGDGGLYGQSLQNPGLQGKTPRFDDLGTVGDATIAVDSNDPLSSAVPHSLRLHVPVDTSGPVCVTNSGYWVIPVDEKYFRPAFGSKDH
;
A
#
# COMPACT_ATOMS: atom_id res chain seq x y z
N MET A 1 -6.50 -3.43 29.83
CA MET A 1 -7.44 -3.42 28.68
C MET A 1 -6.75 -2.68 27.55
N PHE A 2 -6.71 -3.25 26.36
CA PHE A 2 -6.19 -2.61 25.14
C PHE A 2 -7.21 -2.82 24.02
N GLU A 3 -7.50 -1.77 23.27
CA GLU A 3 -8.38 -1.75 22.11
C GLU A 3 -7.77 -0.80 21.07
N ASP A 4 -7.94 -1.13 19.79
CA ASP A 4 -7.51 -0.25 18.71
C ASP A 4 -8.54 0.86 18.50
N ILE A 5 -8.22 2.04 19.02
CA ILE A 5 -9.05 3.25 18.92
C ILE A 5 -8.09 4.39 18.57
N ASN A 6 -8.48 5.23 17.61
CA ASN A 6 -7.67 6.36 17.15
C ASN A 6 -6.27 5.95 16.65
N ARG A 7 -6.16 4.80 15.96
CA ARG A 7 -4.90 4.27 15.41
C ARG A 7 -3.87 3.89 16.50
N SER A 8 -4.35 3.37 17.63
CA SER A 8 -3.49 2.96 18.75
C SER A 8 -2.81 1.61 18.51
N GLY A 9 -3.42 0.73 17.70
CA GLY A 9 -2.82 -0.50 17.19
C GLY A 9 -2.08 -0.23 15.89
N ASP A 10 -2.80 -0.23 14.77
CA ASP A 10 -2.28 0.07 13.43
C ASP A 10 -1.94 1.55 13.29
N GLY A 11 -0.64 1.86 13.13
CA GLY A 11 -0.11 3.23 13.14
C GLY A 11 0.31 3.74 14.52
N GLY A 12 0.17 2.92 15.55
CA GLY A 12 0.60 3.18 16.92
C GLY A 12 1.56 2.10 17.42
N LEU A 13 1.05 1.18 18.24
CA LEU A 13 1.87 0.12 18.85
C LEU A 13 2.44 -0.86 17.80
N TYR A 14 1.76 -1.06 16.68
CA TYR A 14 2.23 -1.93 15.61
C TYR A 14 3.18 -1.18 14.68
N GLY A 15 4.41 -1.68 14.55
CA GLY A 15 5.50 -1.02 13.79
C GLY A 15 5.35 -0.98 12.27
N GLN A 16 4.18 -1.36 11.73
CA GLN A 16 3.89 -1.16 10.31
C GLN A 16 3.72 0.33 10.02
N SER A 17 4.52 0.83 9.07
CA SER A 17 4.52 2.25 8.70
C SER A 17 3.57 2.57 7.54
N LEU A 18 3.23 1.58 6.72
CA LEU A 18 2.31 1.74 5.60
C LEU A 18 0.86 1.64 6.07
N GLN A 19 0.02 2.56 5.61
CA GLN A 19 -1.42 2.42 5.78
C GLN A 19 -1.95 1.42 4.74
N ASN A 20 -2.94 0.62 5.15
CA ASN A 20 -3.63 -0.36 4.31
C ASN A 20 -2.75 -1.17 3.30
N PRO A 21 -1.66 -1.81 3.76
CA PRO A 21 -0.66 -2.42 2.88
C PRO A 21 -1.17 -3.62 2.07
N GLY A 22 -2.31 -4.20 2.47
CA GLY A 22 -2.92 -5.36 1.82
C GLY A 22 -4.29 -5.11 1.20
N LEU A 23 -4.71 -3.84 1.09
CA LEU A 23 -6.03 -3.45 0.57
C LEU A 23 -7.16 -4.25 1.24
N GLN A 24 -7.14 -4.34 2.57
CA GLN A 24 -8.03 -5.22 3.32
C GLN A 24 -9.40 -4.57 3.56
N GLY A 25 -10.40 -5.41 3.86
CA GLY A 25 -11.79 -5.00 4.12
C GLY A 25 -12.74 -5.29 2.96
N LYS A 26 -14.05 -5.21 3.24
CA LYS A 26 -15.10 -5.55 2.27
C LYS A 26 -15.18 -4.57 1.09
N THR A 27 -14.77 -3.33 1.31
CA THR A 27 -14.71 -2.28 0.30
C THR A 27 -13.31 -1.68 0.37
N PRO A 28 -12.33 -2.30 -0.31
CA PRO A 28 -10.94 -1.86 -0.25
C PRO A 28 -10.81 -0.42 -0.76
N ARG A 29 -10.08 0.39 0.00
CA ARG A 29 -9.77 1.78 -0.33
C ARG A 29 -8.27 1.93 -0.52
N PHE A 30 -7.85 2.93 -1.29
CA PHE A 30 -6.45 3.24 -1.53
C PHE A 30 -6.21 4.76 -1.44
N ASP A 31 -7.00 5.45 -0.61
CA ASP A 31 -6.92 6.91 -0.42
C ASP A 31 -5.54 7.38 0.07
N ASP A 32 -4.80 6.48 0.73
CA ASP A 32 -3.43 6.66 1.22
C ASP A 32 -2.35 6.37 0.16
N LEU A 33 -2.73 5.86 -1.01
CA LEU A 33 -1.85 5.58 -2.14
C LEU A 33 -1.89 6.69 -3.19
N GLY A 34 -0.74 6.98 -3.79
CA GLY A 34 -0.62 7.90 -4.93
C GLY A 34 0.34 7.38 -5.99
N THR A 35 0.29 7.97 -7.19
CA THR A 35 1.22 7.63 -8.29
C THR A 35 2.20 8.78 -8.56
N VAL A 36 3.40 8.41 -9.00
CA VAL A 36 4.40 9.31 -9.58
C VAL A 36 4.64 8.87 -11.02
N GLY A 37 4.75 9.84 -11.93
CA GLY A 37 4.82 9.58 -13.38
C GLY A 37 3.43 9.41 -14.01
N ASP A 38 3.39 9.13 -15.31
CA ASP A 38 2.15 8.83 -16.02
C ASP A 38 1.72 7.39 -15.73
N ALA A 39 0.92 7.22 -14.69
CA ALA A 39 0.42 5.93 -14.26
C ALA A 39 -0.90 6.05 -13.53
N THR A 40 -1.72 5.00 -13.65
CA THR A 40 -2.98 4.87 -12.94
C THR A 40 -2.95 3.64 -12.03
N ILE A 41 -3.68 3.72 -10.92
CA ILE A 41 -3.84 2.62 -9.98
C ILE A 41 -5.31 2.26 -9.80
N ALA A 42 -5.57 0.97 -9.56
CA ALA A 42 -6.89 0.45 -9.26
C ALA A 42 -6.80 -0.76 -8.32
N VAL A 43 -7.89 -1.07 -7.63
CA VAL A 43 -8.03 -2.35 -6.93
C VAL A 43 -8.40 -3.43 -7.93
N ASP A 44 -7.69 -4.55 -7.87
CA ASP A 44 -8.02 -5.78 -8.60
C ASP A 44 -8.40 -6.88 -7.62
N SER A 45 -9.46 -7.62 -7.93
CA SER A 45 -9.93 -8.78 -7.16
C SER A 45 -9.89 -10.08 -7.96
N ASN A 46 -9.39 -10.02 -9.20
CA ASN A 46 -9.32 -11.19 -10.10
C ASN A 46 -7.99 -11.92 -10.00
N ASP A 47 -6.92 -11.25 -9.57
CA ASP A 47 -5.60 -11.85 -9.33
C ASP A 47 -5.13 -11.60 -7.88
N PRO A 48 -5.68 -12.33 -6.91
CA PRO A 48 -5.28 -12.21 -5.51
C PRO A 48 -3.89 -12.84 -5.28
N LEU A 49 -3.18 -12.32 -4.28
CA LEU A 49 -1.94 -12.95 -3.81
C LEU A 49 -2.24 -14.30 -3.13
N SER A 50 -3.30 -14.35 -2.33
CA SER A 50 -3.78 -15.56 -1.65
C SER A 50 -5.25 -15.43 -1.27
N SER A 51 -5.87 -16.50 -0.77
CA SER A 51 -7.23 -16.42 -0.22
C SER A 51 -7.35 -15.48 1.00
N ALA A 52 -6.26 -15.24 1.73
CA ALA A 52 -6.23 -14.31 2.85
C ALA A 52 -5.99 -12.84 2.43
N VAL A 53 -5.47 -12.61 1.22
CA VAL A 53 -5.22 -11.29 0.63
C VAL A 53 -5.92 -11.24 -0.73
N PRO A 54 -7.25 -11.03 -0.73
CA PRO A 54 -8.10 -11.20 -1.92
C PRO A 54 -8.04 -10.02 -2.90
N HIS A 55 -7.38 -8.93 -2.51
CA HIS A 55 -7.26 -7.72 -3.31
C HIS A 55 -5.79 -7.43 -3.59
N SER A 56 -5.53 -6.97 -4.81
CA SER A 56 -4.20 -6.57 -5.29
C SER A 56 -4.26 -5.14 -5.82
N LEU A 57 -3.14 -4.43 -5.77
CA LEU A 57 -3.00 -3.14 -6.43
C LEU A 57 -2.59 -3.36 -7.88
N ARG A 58 -3.44 -2.95 -8.83
CA ARG A 58 -3.08 -2.93 -10.25
C ARG A 58 -2.47 -1.57 -10.58
N LEU A 59 -1.23 -1.57 -11.06
CA LEU A 59 -0.55 -0.42 -11.63
C LEU A 59 -0.60 -0.52 -13.16
N HIS A 60 -1.14 0.49 -13.82
CA HIS A 60 -1.15 0.59 -15.28
C HIS A 60 -0.24 1.75 -15.71
N VAL A 61 0.76 1.40 -16.52
CA VAL A 61 1.72 2.33 -17.12
C VAL A 61 1.49 2.36 -18.64
N PRO A 62 1.09 3.51 -19.23
CA PRO A 62 0.98 3.66 -20.67
C PRO A 62 2.30 3.39 -21.40
N VAL A 63 2.23 2.84 -22.62
CA VAL A 63 3.39 2.43 -23.42
C VAL A 63 4.38 3.57 -23.72
N ASP A 64 3.89 4.80 -23.85
CA ASP A 64 4.70 5.98 -24.18
C ASP A 64 5.24 6.71 -22.93
N THR A 65 5.08 6.11 -21.75
CA THR A 65 5.58 6.69 -20.51
C THR A 65 7.10 6.72 -20.51
N SER A 66 7.67 7.86 -20.13
CA SER A 66 9.11 8.02 -19.95
C SER A 66 9.41 8.54 -18.54
N GLY A 67 10.60 8.21 -18.04
CA GLY A 67 10.99 8.54 -16.66
C GLY A 67 10.47 7.53 -15.63
N PRO A 68 10.76 7.78 -14.34
CA PRO A 68 10.38 6.87 -13.27
C PRO A 68 8.86 6.88 -13.02
N VAL A 69 8.32 5.68 -12.83
CA VAL A 69 6.94 5.46 -12.36
C VAL A 69 6.98 4.79 -11.00
N CYS A 70 6.22 5.31 -10.03
CA CYS A 70 6.19 4.76 -8.68
C CYS A 70 4.78 4.79 -8.09
N VAL A 71 4.55 3.91 -7.13
CA VAL A 71 3.45 4.02 -6.17
C VAL A 71 4.02 4.56 -4.86
N THR A 72 3.28 5.48 -4.23
CA THR A 72 3.60 6.07 -2.94
C THR A 72 2.53 5.71 -1.93
N ASN A 73 2.89 5.64 -0.65
CA ASN A 73 1.95 5.49 0.46
C ASN A 73 2.24 6.61 1.47
N SER A 74 1.21 7.31 1.91
CA SER A 74 1.36 8.45 2.83
C SER A 74 1.63 8.04 4.28
N GLY A 75 1.55 6.74 4.58
CA GLY A 75 1.65 6.18 5.92
C GLY A 75 0.56 6.72 6.84
N TYR A 76 0.85 6.72 8.14
CA TYR A 76 -0.04 7.28 9.16
C TYR A 76 0.22 8.77 9.34
N TRP A 77 -0.18 9.58 8.36
CA TRP A 77 0.07 11.03 8.25
C TRP A 77 1.54 11.44 8.07
N VAL A 78 2.49 10.61 8.48
CA VAL A 78 3.93 10.74 8.20
C VAL A 78 4.60 9.38 8.31
N ILE A 79 5.69 9.17 7.59
CA ILE A 79 6.62 8.05 7.81
C ILE A 79 7.94 8.66 8.31
N PRO A 80 8.31 8.48 9.59
CA PRO A 80 9.60 8.95 10.08
C PRO A 80 10.72 8.14 9.43
N VAL A 81 11.70 8.84 8.84
CA VAL A 81 12.84 8.22 8.18
C VAL A 81 14.04 8.26 9.13
N ASP A 82 14.36 7.11 9.70
CA ASP A 82 15.61 6.87 10.44
C ASP A 82 16.34 5.70 9.75
N GLU A 83 17.61 5.94 9.43
CA GLU A 83 18.52 5.04 8.72
C GLU A 83 18.72 3.67 9.41
N LYS A 84 18.29 3.51 10.67
CA LYS A 84 18.54 2.27 11.44
C LYS A 84 17.43 1.22 11.37
N TYR A 85 16.19 1.54 10.98
CA TYR A 85 15.06 0.62 11.21
C TYR A 85 13.94 0.65 10.14
N PHE A 86 14.28 0.46 8.85
CA PHE A 86 13.26 0.21 7.81
C PHE A 86 13.46 -1.15 7.14
N ARG A 87 12.38 -1.94 7.01
CA ARG A 87 12.38 -3.26 6.34
C ARG A 87 11.28 -3.32 5.29
N PRO A 88 11.52 -2.81 4.06
CA PRO A 88 10.52 -2.84 3.00
C PRO A 88 10.33 -4.27 2.48
N ALA A 89 9.08 -4.64 2.20
CA ALA A 89 8.74 -5.87 1.49
C ALA A 89 7.49 -5.65 0.64
N PHE A 90 7.48 -6.21 -0.57
CA PHE A 90 6.36 -6.17 -1.50
C PHE A 90 6.30 -7.47 -2.30
N GLY A 91 5.08 -7.95 -2.61
CA GLY A 91 4.87 -9.11 -3.47
C GLY A 91 4.25 -8.69 -4.80
N SER A 92 4.83 -9.13 -5.91
CA SER A 92 4.36 -8.82 -7.27
C SER A 92 4.17 -10.07 -8.11
N LYS A 93 3.33 -9.95 -9.14
CA LYS A 93 3.24 -10.87 -10.28
C LYS A 93 3.15 -10.01 -11.54
N ASP A 94 3.89 -10.39 -12.57
CA ASP A 94 3.87 -9.73 -13.88
C ASP A 94 2.99 -10.56 -14.83
N HIS A 95 2.24 -9.88 -15.71
CA HIS A 95 1.46 -10.49 -16.78
C HIS A 95 1.93 -9.97 -18.13
#